data_AF-A0A952D2P7-F1
#
_entry.id   AF-A0A952D2P7-F1
#
_cell.length_a   1.000
_cell.length_b   1.000
_cell.length_c   1.000
_cell.angle_alpha   90.00
_cell.angle_beta   90.00
_cell.angle_gamma   90.00
#
_symmetry.space_group_name_H-M   'P 1'
#
loop_
_entity.id
_entity.type
_entity.pdbx_description
1 polymer ?
#
loop_
_entity_poly.entity_id
_entity_poly.type
_entity_poly.pdbx_seq_one_letter_code
_entity_poly.pdbx_strand_id
1 'polypeptide(L)'
;TVLRTDAVSGATSHLLELEIARALKPVTLSRLDQLYAVRSLEHRPMRNARSGRVGLLVPARSLLSDEGERIARFEMHRPLKREYLTADQLEESTWEPLDEDEFRRLWLVEADEAASNLKRERLHLATGLLLPVWDKLPSDHVRVSRICAADGRSLLGREVPVHCVPELCRALGLEGGHKLSADETVQAVLTAGRSMQLAGPEQLTLKRSLVNGSQRLELTGWSAARLDWYKTQGCFTEIIRYQTRLFVPIEGGAAVISRVSR
;
A
#
# COMPACT_ATOMS: atom_id res chain seq x y z
N THR A 1 7.83 -22.34 -2.32
CA THR A 1 7.02 -23.31 -3.11
C THR A 1 7.64 -23.50 -4.48
N VAL A 2 7.78 -24.74 -4.96
CA VAL A 2 8.22 -24.99 -6.34
C VAL A 2 7.04 -24.70 -7.28
N LEU A 3 7.26 -23.86 -8.28
CA LEU A 3 6.27 -23.50 -9.30
C LEU A 3 6.26 -24.49 -10.46
N ARG A 4 7.46 -24.90 -10.89
CA ARG A 4 7.66 -25.82 -12.02
C ARG A 4 9.06 -26.41 -11.95
N THR A 5 9.22 -27.63 -12.44
CA THR A 5 10.51 -28.22 -12.80
C THR A 5 10.55 -28.38 -14.31
N ASP A 6 11.58 -27.86 -14.96
CA ASP A 6 11.79 -28.01 -16.39
C ASP A 6 12.21 -29.45 -16.72
N ALA A 7 11.52 -30.09 -17.67
CA ALA A 7 11.70 -31.50 -17.97
C ALA A 7 13.03 -31.80 -18.70
N VAL A 8 13.63 -30.81 -19.36
CA VAL A 8 14.86 -30.99 -20.15
C VAL A 8 16.09 -30.71 -19.31
N SER A 9 16.11 -29.57 -18.62
CA SER A 9 17.27 -29.12 -17.84
C SER A 9 17.25 -29.56 -16.38
N GLY A 10 16.11 -30.01 -15.86
CA GLY A 10 15.90 -30.25 -14.43
C GLY A 10 15.89 -28.96 -13.58
N ALA A 11 16.03 -27.79 -14.20
CA ALA A 11 16.02 -26.53 -13.50
C ALA A 11 14.64 -26.25 -12.90
N THR A 12 14.62 -25.62 -11.73
CA THR A 12 13.39 -25.36 -10.97
C THR A 12 13.06 -23.87 -10.96
N SER A 13 11.76 -23.58 -10.99
CA SER A 13 11.18 -22.26 -10.75
C SER A 13 10.57 -22.27 -9.35
N HIS A 14 10.81 -21.23 -8.55
CA HIS A 14 10.33 -21.15 -7.17
C HIS A 14 9.54 -19.87 -6.95
N LEU A 15 8.52 -19.95 -6.12
CA LEU A 15 7.89 -18.82 -5.47
C LEU A 15 8.37 -18.77 -4.03
N LEU A 16 9.11 -17.72 -3.71
CA LEU A 16 9.60 -17.44 -2.37
C LEU A 16 8.71 -16.40 -1.71
N GLU A 17 8.33 -16.64 -0.46
CA GLU A 17 7.82 -15.60 0.43
C GLU A 17 9.02 -15.07 1.22
N LEU A 18 9.24 -13.75 1.17
CA LEU A 18 10.38 -13.10 1.78
C LEU A 18 9.89 -11.98 2.69
N GLU A 19 10.30 -12.01 3.96
CA GLU A 19 10.27 -10.82 4.81
C GLU A 19 11.59 -10.06 4.59
N ILE A 20 11.49 -8.84 4.09
CA ILE A 20 12.66 -8.00 3.82
C ILE A 20 12.63 -6.76 4.71
N ALA A 21 13.79 -6.37 5.22
CA ALA A 21 13.99 -5.13 5.95
C ALA A 21 14.79 -4.17 5.06
N ARG A 22 14.16 -3.07 4.63
CA ARG A 22 14.79 -2.04 3.80
C ARG A 22 15.11 -0.81 4.63
N ALA A 23 16.34 -0.32 4.52
CA ALA A 23 16.69 0.99 5.05
C ALA A 23 15.82 2.06 4.38
N LEU A 24 15.21 2.90 5.21
CA LEU A 24 14.52 4.08 4.72
C LEU A 24 15.53 5.05 4.13
N LYS A 25 15.13 5.80 3.10
CA LYS A 25 15.98 6.76 2.41
C LYS A 25 15.41 8.18 2.62
N PRO A 26 15.58 8.77 3.82
CA PRO A 26 15.11 10.10 4.08
C PRO A 26 15.88 11.13 3.25
N VAL A 27 15.20 12.21 2.86
CA VAL A 27 15.84 13.39 2.28
C VAL A 27 16.69 14.06 3.36
N THR A 28 18.00 14.08 3.16
CA THR A 28 18.92 14.76 4.08
C THR A 28 18.72 16.27 4.04
N LEU A 29 19.06 16.97 5.12
CA LEU A 29 18.97 18.43 5.16
C LEU A 29 19.79 19.07 4.03
N SER A 30 21.00 18.58 3.78
CA SER A 30 21.84 19.05 2.66
C SER A 30 21.15 18.87 1.31
N ARG A 31 20.45 17.75 1.09
CA ARG A 31 19.69 17.51 -0.14
C ARG A 31 18.48 18.43 -0.24
N LEU A 32 17.78 18.67 0.87
CA LEU A 32 16.66 19.61 0.93
C LEU A 32 17.12 21.03 0.57
N ASP A 33 18.24 21.48 1.15
CA ASP A 33 18.88 22.77 0.86
C ASP A 33 19.24 22.91 -0.63
N GLN A 34 19.79 21.86 -1.25
CA GLN A 34 20.12 21.89 -2.68
C GLN A 34 18.88 22.01 -3.58
N LEU A 35 17.76 21.38 -3.19
CA LEU A 35 16.57 21.31 -4.03
C LEU A 35 15.73 22.57 -3.94
N TYR A 36 15.58 23.12 -2.74
CA TYR A 36 14.64 24.20 -2.48
C TYR A 36 15.31 25.46 -1.93
N ALA A 37 16.57 25.41 -1.49
CA ALA A 37 17.16 26.49 -0.69
C ALA A 37 16.22 26.87 0.46
N VAL A 38 16.35 26.18 1.60
CA VAL A 38 15.47 26.37 2.77
C VAL A 38 15.42 27.85 3.22
N ARG A 39 16.47 28.63 2.91
CA ARG A 39 16.59 30.07 3.15
C ARG A 39 15.81 30.97 2.20
N SER A 40 15.12 30.42 1.19
CA SER A 40 14.28 31.19 0.28
C SER A 40 13.10 31.79 1.04
N LEU A 41 12.83 33.08 0.82
CA LEU A 41 11.70 33.79 1.43
C LEU A 41 10.33 33.19 1.06
N GLU A 42 10.27 32.43 -0.04
CA GLU A 42 9.05 31.78 -0.50
C GLU A 42 8.77 30.46 0.22
N HIS A 43 9.76 29.90 0.93
CA HIS A 43 9.65 28.62 1.61
C HIS A 43 9.43 28.83 3.11
N ARG A 44 8.51 28.06 3.68
CA ARG A 44 8.14 28.21 5.09
C ARG A 44 8.53 26.93 5.85
N PRO A 45 9.48 27.01 6.79
CA PRO A 45 9.71 25.95 7.76
C PRO A 45 8.50 25.83 8.69
N MET A 46 8.02 24.61 8.90
CA MET A 46 6.79 24.36 9.65
C MET A 46 6.99 23.23 10.66
N ARG A 47 6.25 23.30 11.77
CA ARG A 47 6.12 22.23 12.76
C ARG A 47 4.66 21.85 12.93
N ASN A 48 4.39 20.55 13.00
CA ASN A 48 3.05 20.07 13.31
C ASN A 48 2.88 20.03 14.84
N ALA A 49 2.02 20.86 15.42
CA ALA A 49 1.92 20.99 16.88
C ALA A 49 1.44 19.70 17.57
N ARG A 50 0.64 18.87 16.88
CA ARG A 50 0.14 17.59 17.42
C ARG A 50 1.20 16.50 17.46
N SER A 51 1.98 16.35 16.39
CA SER A 51 2.98 15.27 16.26
C SER A 51 4.40 15.68 16.60
N GLY A 52 4.66 16.98 16.71
CA GLY A 52 6.00 17.55 16.89
C GLY A 52 6.92 17.46 15.67
N ARG A 53 6.48 16.81 14.60
CA ARG A 53 7.26 16.56 13.36
C ARG A 53 7.39 17.83 12.53
N VAL A 54 8.42 17.89 11.69
CA VAL A 54 8.73 19.08 10.89
C VAL A 54 8.54 18.85 9.39
N GLY A 55 8.32 19.95 8.66
CA GLY A 55 8.18 19.95 7.22
C GLY A 55 8.53 21.29 6.60
N LEU A 56 9.02 21.28 5.37
CA LEU A 56 9.24 22.48 4.56
C LEU A 56 8.06 22.65 3.61
N LEU A 57 7.36 23.77 3.74
CA LEU A 57 6.27 24.14 2.86
C LEU A 57 6.80 24.96 1.68
N VAL A 58 6.58 24.46 0.46
CA VAL A 58 7.03 25.05 -0.79
C VAL A 58 5.80 25.40 -1.65
N PRO A 59 5.69 26.63 -2.20
CA PRO A 59 4.61 26.99 -3.11
C PRO A 59 4.58 26.07 -4.34
N ALA A 60 3.39 25.63 -4.72
CA ALA A 60 3.15 24.81 -5.90
C ALA A 60 2.24 25.54 -6.89
N ARG A 61 2.13 25.01 -8.11
CA ARG A 61 1.20 25.56 -9.11
C ARG A 61 -0.23 25.52 -8.58
N SER A 62 -0.90 26.67 -8.66
CA SER A 62 -2.30 26.83 -8.26
C SER A 62 -3.22 25.95 -9.10
N LEU A 63 -4.34 25.54 -8.51
CA LEU A 63 -5.44 24.89 -9.21
C LEU A 63 -6.53 25.93 -9.52
N LEU A 64 -7.40 25.62 -10.48
CA LEU A 64 -8.63 26.36 -10.72
C LEU A 64 -9.79 25.51 -10.22
N SER A 65 -10.69 26.09 -9.42
CA SER A 65 -11.93 25.42 -9.03
C SER A 65 -12.89 25.30 -10.23
N ASP A 66 -13.94 24.49 -10.09
CA ASP A 66 -14.98 24.36 -11.10
C ASP A 66 -15.75 25.68 -11.31
N GLU A 67 -15.72 26.56 -10.31
CA GLU A 67 -16.28 27.92 -10.31
C GLU A 67 -15.31 28.98 -10.88
N GLY A 68 -14.11 28.59 -11.31
CA GLY A 68 -13.12 29.49 -11.91
C GLY A 68 -12.26 30.25 -10.90
N GLU A 69 -12.27 29.87 -9.62
CA GLU A 69 -11.46 30.50 -8.57
C GLU A 69 -10.06 29.88 -8.49
N ARG A 70 -9.06 30.72 -8.23
CA ARG A 70 -7.67 30.25 -8.13
C ARG A 70 -7.38 29.73 -6.72
N ILE A 71 -7.19 28.41 -6.60
CA ILE A 71 -6.82 27.74 -5.34
C ILE A 71 -5.30 27.69 -5.21
N ALA A 72 -4.76 28.38 -4.20
CA ALA A 72 -3.35 28.26 -3.86
C ALA A 72 -3.02 26.86 -3.33
N ARG A 73 -1.85 26.34 -3.73
CA ARG A 73 -1.42 24.98 -3.42
C ARG A 73 0.03 25.00 -2.96
N PHE A 74 0.35 24.10 -2.05
CA PHE A 74 1.67 23.94 -1.47
C PHE A 74 2.09 22.48 -1.51
N GLU A 75 3.39 22.26 -1.58
CA GLU A 75 4.05 20.98 -1.33
C GLU A 75 4.64 21.00 0.08
N MET A 76 4.20 20.09 0.93
CA MET A 76 4.80 19.82 2.23
C MET A 76 5.85 18.71 2.07
N HIS A 77 7.12 19.09 2.19
CA HIS A 77 8.25 18.16 2.17
C HIS A 77 8.61 17.75 3.59
N ARG A 78 8.73 16.45 3.82
CA ARG A 78 9.21 15.82 5.05
C ARG A 78 10.33 14.84 4.71
N PRO A 79 11.14 14.37 5.67
CA PRO A 79 12.24 13.46 5.39
C PRO A 79 11.84 12.23 4.55
N LEU A 80 10.68 11.61 4.85
CA LEU A 80 10.22 10.40 4.16
C LEU A 80 8.99 10.59 3.27
N LYS A 81 8.35 11.76 3.32
CA LYS A 81 7.05 11.98 2.67
C LYS A 81 7.04 13.32 1.97
N ARG A 82 6.37 13.36 0.82
CA ARG A 82 5.94 14.59 0.17
C ARG A 82 4.44 14.52 -0.01
N GLU A 83 3.73 15.57 0.39
CA GLU A 83 2.29 15.69 0.19
C GLU A 83 1.92 17.07 -0.33
N TYR A 84 0.74 17.16 -0.94
CA TYR A 84 0.21 18.43 -1.41
C TYR A 84 -0.92 18.88 -0.50
N LEU A 85 -0.97 20.17 -0.23
CA LEU A 85 -2.00 20.81 0.57
C LEU A 85 -2.57 22.00 -0.19
N THR A 86 -3.89 22.19 -0.18
CA THR A 86 -4.51 23.47 -0.55
C THR A 86 -4.31 24.49 0.58
N ALA A 87 -4.53 25.78 0.30
CA ALA A 87 -4.50 26.81 1.34
C ALA A 87 -5.48 26.49 2.47
N ASP A 88 -6.73 26.16 2.15
CA ASP A 88 -7.76 25.80 3.13
C ASP A 88 -7.34 24.58 3.97
N GLN A 89 -6.80 23.53 3.34
CA GLN A 89 -6.30 22.36 4.06
C GLN A 89 -5.13 22.69 5.00
N LEU A 90 -4.29 23.67 4.63
CA LEU A 90 -3.21 24.13 5.48
C LEU A 90 -3.74 24.94 6.67
N GLU A 91 -4.72 25.80 6.46
CA GLU A 91 -5.36 26.61 7.51
C GLU A 91 -6.12 25.74 8.52
N GLU A 92 -6.80 24.69 8.04
CA GLU A 92 -7.47 23.70 8.90
C GLU A 92 -6.49 22.72 9.58
N SER A 93 -5.21 22.73 9.18
CA SER A 93 -4.21 21.82 9.72
C SER A 93 -3.60 22.33 11.03
N THR A 94 -2.79 21.47 11.66
CA THR A 94 -2.03 21.81 12.87
C THR A 94 -0.58 22.21 12.56
N TRP A 95 -0.31 22.69 11.35
CA TRP A 95 1.04 23.13 10.94
C TRP A 95 1.25 24.61 11.26
N GLU A 96 2.29 24.90 12.02
CA GLU A 96 2.62 26.24 12.49
C GLU A 96 4.02 26.65 12.01
N PRO A 97 4.25 27.95 11.72
CA PRO A 97 5.60 28.46 11.41
C PRO A 97 6.62 28.08 12.47
N LEU A 98 7.78 27.63 12.02
CA LEU A 98 8.91 27.30 12.85
C LEU A 98 10.11 28.16 12.46
N ASP A 99 10.91 28.54 13.44
CA ASP A 99 12.21 29.16 13.19
C ASP A 99 13.12 28.27 12.34
N GLU A 100 13.96 28.88 11.50
CA GLU A 100 14.82 28.14 10.57
C GLU A 100 15.82 27.25 11.30
N ASP A 101 16.49 27.75 12.33
CA ASP A 101 17.54 27.00 13.03
C ASP A 101 16.93 25.81 13.79
N GLU A 102 15.77 26.04 14.41
CA GLU A 102 15.01 24.99 15.08
C GLU A 102 14.51 23.93 14.07
N PHE A 103 14.02 24.35 12.91
CA PHE A 103 13.62 23.46 11.83
C PHE A 103 14.77 22.57 11.36
N ARG A 104 15.94 23.17 11.09
CA ARG A 104 17.13 22.43 10.62
C ARG A 104 17.55 21.38 11.63
N ARG A 105 17.55 21.74 12.92
CA ARG A 105 17.85 20.81 14.02
C ARG A 105 16.87 19.64 14.06
N LEU A 106 15.56 19.93 14.06
CA LEU A 106 14.53 18.91 14.11
C LEU A 106 14.48 18.05 12.84
N TRP A 107 14.77 18.62 11.67
CA TRP A 107 14.87 17.87 10.42
C TRP A 107 16.01 16.86 10.48
N LEU A 108 17.17 17.25 11.00
CA LEU A 108 18.30 16.33 11.17
C LEU A 108 17.93 15.18 12.11
N VAL A 109 17.28 15.47 13.24
CA VAL A 109 16.80 14.43 14.18
C VAL A 109 15.80 13.49 13.51
N GLU A 110 14.78 14.02 12.82
CA GLU A 110 13.76 13.19 12.15
C GLU A 110 14.35 12.38 10.99
N ALA A 111 15.30 12.95 10.24
CA ALA A 111 15.99 12.25 9.16
C ALA A 111 16.94 11.15 9.69
N ASP A 112 17.64 11.38 10.80
CA ASP A 112 18.53 10.39 11.41
C ASP A 112 17.74 9.24 12.06
N GLU A 113 16.65 9.56 12.77
CA GLU A 113 15.69 8.58 13.29
C GLU A 113 15.13 7.74 12.13
N ALA A 114 14.75 8.38 11.02
CA ALA A 114 14.27 7.68 9.83
C ALA A 114 15.34 6.78 9.22
N ALA A 115 16.59 7.25 9.08
CA ALA A 115 17.68 6.48 8.48
C ALA A 115 18.07 5.25 9.32
N SER A 116 17.94 5.36 10.64
CA SER A 116 18.20 4.27 11.60
C SER A 116 17.08 3.22 11.63
N ASN A 117 15.92 3.52 11.06
CA ASN A 117 14.77 2.63 11.02
C ASN A 117 14.75 1.77 9.75
N LEU A 118 14.35 0.51 9.94
CA LEU A 118 14.15 -0.44 8.84
C LEU A 118 12.65 -0.64 8.59
N LYS A 119 12.23 -0.45 7.34
CA LYS A 119 10.89 -0.81 6.91
C LYS A 119 10.86 -2.31 6.60
N ARG A 120 10.06 -3.05 7.35
CA ARG A 120 9.77 -4.46 7.06
C ARG A 120 8.60 -4.57 6.11
N GLU A 121 8.75 -5.36 5.06
CA GLU A 121 7.67 -5.70 4.13
C GLU A 121 7.77 -7.16 3.73
N ARG A 122 6.63 -7.81 3.55
CA ARG A 122 6.53 -9.15 2.95
C ARG A 122 6.36 -9.01 1.46
N LEU A 123 7.12 -9.78 0.70
CA LEU A 123 6.99 -9.86 -0.76
C LEU A 123 7.03 -11.30 -1.23
N HIS A 124 6.42 -11.55 -2.39
CA HIS A 124 6.58 -12.81 -3.09
C HIS A 124 7.49 -12.62 -4.29
N LEU A 125 8.45 -13.53 -4.46
CA LEU A 125 9.44 -13.49 -5.53
C LEU A 125 9.41 -14.80 -6.32
N ALA A 126 9.07 -14.71 -7.61
CA ALA A 126 9.29 -15.81 -8.54
C ALA A 126 10.77 -15.80 -8.97
N THR A 127 11.51 -16.88 -8.72
CA THR A 127 12.94 -17.02 -9.04
C THR A 127 13.27 -18.37 -9.69
N GLY A 128 14.51 -18.57 -10.12
CA GLY A 128 14.96 -19.74 -10.89
C GLY A 128 14.72 -19.59 -12.39
N LEU A 129 14.34 -20.68 -13.06
CA LEU A 129 14.08 -20.65 -14.51
C LEU A 129 12.68 -20.10 -14.80
N LEU A 130 12.54 -18.79 -15.08
CA LEU A 130 11.24 -18.13 -15.18
C LEU A 130 10.59 -18.17 -16.56
N LEU A 131 11.38 -18.30 -17.63
CA LEU A 131 10.85 -18.23 -18.99
C LEU A 131 9.69 -19.22 -19.26
N PRO A 132 9.74 -20.48 -18.78
CA PRO A 132 8.66 -21.44 -18.97
C PRO A 132 7.36 -21.15 -18.21
N VAL A 133 7.37 -20.22 -17.26
CA VAL A 133 6.18 -19.82 -16.47
C VAL A 133 5.83 -18.35 -16.69
N TRP A 134 6.50 -17.68 -17.63
CA TRP A 134 6.44 -16.23 -17.78
C TRP A 134 5.05 -15.72 -18.18
N ASP A 135 4.34 -16.48 -18.99
CA ASP A 135 2.98 -16.21 -19.46
C ASP A 135 1.92 -16.33 -18.34
N LYS A 136 2.25 -17.02 -17.25
CA LYS A 136 1.36 -17.17 -16.08
C LYS A 136 1.57 -16.10 -15.01
N LEU A 137 2.66 -15.33 -15.09
CA LEU A 137 2.98 -14.30 -14.11
C LEU A 137 2.20 -12.99 -14.38
N PRO A 138 1.85 -12.19 -13.35
CA PRO A 138 0.92 -11.06 -13.47
C PRO A 138 1.38 -9.96 -14.43
N SER A 139 0.59 -9.65 -15.46
CA SER A 139 0.96 -8.70 -16.51
C SER A 139 0.92 -7.23 -16.10
N ASP A 140 0.18 -6.88 -15.04
CA ASP A 140 0.03 -5.50 -14.55
C ASP A 140 1.16 -5.07 -13.59
N HIS A 141 1.97 -6.02 -13.11
CA HIS A 141 3.12 -5.77 -12.25
C HIS A 141 4.37 -6.48 -12.75
N VAL A 142 5.01 -5.90 -13.77
CA VAL A 142 6.25 -6.41 -14.35
C VAL A 142 7.46 -5.72 -13.71
N ARG A 143 7.92 -6.28 -12.58
CA ARG A 143 9.12 -5.80 -11.89
C ARG A 143 10.09 -6.94 -11.59
N VAL A 144 11.30 -6.85 -12.12
CA VAL A 144 12.40 -7.75 -11.81
C VAL A 144 13.30 -7.07 -10.80
N SER A 145 13.53 -7.73 -9.67
CA SER A 145 14.29 -7.18 -8.56
C SER A 145 15.43 -8.11 -8.19
N ARG A 146 16.58 -7.51 -7.90
CA ARG A 146 17.69 -8.16 -7.20
C ARG A 146 17.63 -7.74 -5.73
N ILE A 147 17.42 -8.70 -4.85
CA ILE A 147 17.46 -8.50 -3.40
C ILE A 147 18.85 -8.92 -2.94
N CYS A 148 19.62 -7.97 -2.40
CA CYS A 148 20.93 -8.25 -1.82
C CYS A 148 20.80 -8.16 -0.29
N ALA A 149 21.07 -9.27 0.38
CA ALA A 149 21.12 -9.33 1.83
C ALA A 149 22.49 -8.84 2.33
N ALA A 150 22.54 -8.36 3.58
CA ALA A 150 23.78 -7.87 4.20
C ALA A 150 24.86 -8.96 4.35
N ASP A 151 24.45 -10.23 4.37
CA ASP A 151 25.35 -11.39 4.43
C ASP A 151 25.94 -11.81 3.07
N GLY A 152 25.72 -11.01 2.02
CA GLY A 152 26.23 -11.26 0.67
C GLY A 152 25.35 -12.16 -0.19
N ARG A 153 24.27 -12.76 0.34
CA ARG A 153 23.31 -13.51 -0.49
C ARG A 153 22.57 -12.58 -1.43
N SER A 154 22.33 -13.04 -2.66
CA SER A 154 21.55 -12.31 -3.66
C SER A 154 20.47 -13.21 -4.24
N LEU A 155 19.24 -12.70 -4.30
CA LEU A 155 18.11 -13.32 -4.97
C LEU A 155 17.72 -12.45 -6.15
N LEU A 156 17.65 -13.03 -7.34
CA LEU A 156 17.12 -12.38 -8.54
C LEU A 156 15.78 -13.02 -8.89
N GLY A 157 14.76 -12.22 -9.13
CA GLY A 157 13.46 -12.75 -9.52
C GLY A 157 12.47 -11.66 -9.89
N ARG A 158 11.27 -12.09 -10.30
CA ARG A 158 10.15 -11.22 -10.57
C ARG A 158 9.28 -11.09 -9.32
N GLU A 159 8.99 -9.86 -8.91
CA GLU A 159 8.07 -9.58 -7.81
C GLU A 159 6.65 -10.02 -8.22
N VAL A 160 5.97 -10.75 -7.33
CA VAL A 160 4.59 -11.19 -7.50
C VAL A 160 3.75 -10.50 -6.43
N PRO A 161 2.80 -9.63 -6.78
CA PRO A 161 1.89 -9.07 -5.79
C PRO A 161 1.11 -10.17 -5.07
N VAL A 162 0.95 -10.03 -3.76
CA VAL A 162 0.29 -11.04 -2.91
C VAL A 162 -1.10 -11.43 -3.44
N HIS A 163 -1.88 -10.47 -3.94
CA HIS A 163 -3.22 -10.71 -4.48
C HIS A 163 -3.24 -11.59 -5.74
N CYS A 164 -2.13 -11.67 -6.48
CA CYS A 164 -2.01 -12.50 -7.68
C CYS A 164 -1.54 -13.92 -7.37
N VAL A 165 -0.99 -14.18 -6.18
CA VAL A 165 -0.37 -15.46 -5.86
C VAL A 165 -1.37 -16.63 -5.96
N PRO A 166 -2.62 -16.53 -5.46
CA PRO A 166 -3.58 -17.62 -5.59
C PRO A 166 -3.91 -17.96 -7.05
N GLU A 167 -4.04 -16.96 -7.91
CA GLU A 167 -4.31 -17.14 -9.34
C GLU A 167 -3.10 -17.75 -10.07
N LEU A 168 -1.89 -17.28 -9.77
CA LEU A 168 -0.66 -17.85 -10.30
C LEU A 168 -0.53 -19.34 -9.96
N CYS A 169 -0.76 -19.72 -8.68
CA CYS A 169 -0.72 -21.11 -8.27
C CYS A 169 -1.76 -21.97 -9.00
N ARG A 170 -2.98 -21.44 -9.19
CA ARG A 170 -4.05 -22.11 -9.95
C ARG A 170 -3.67 -22.30 -11.42
N ALA A 171 -3.14 -21.26 -12.06
CA ALA A 171 -2.72 -21.30 -13.47
C ALA A 171 -1.59 -22.29 -13.74
N LEU A 172 -0.79 -22.59 -12.71
CA LEU A 172 0.29 -23.58 -12.74
C LEU A 172 -0.13 -24.97 -12.27
N GLY A 173 -1.41 -25.17 -11.91
CA GLY A 173 -1.94 -26.47 -11.49
C GLY A 173 -1.38 -26.95 -10.14
N LEU A 174 -0.92 -26.03 -9.27
CA LEU A 174 -0.41 -26.39 -7.95
C LEU A 174 -1.58 -26.75 -7.02
N GLU A 175 -1.73 -28.04 -6.71
CA GLU A 175 -2.79 -28.56 -5.85
C GLU A 175 -2.81 -27.88 -4.48
N GLY A 176 -4.01 -27.53 -4.00
CA GLY A 176 -4.24 -26.81 -2.74
C GLY A 176 -4.17 -25.29 -2.83
N GLY A 177 -3.51 -24.72 -3.86
CA GLY A 177 -3.31 -23.28 -4.04
C GLY A 177 -2.54 -22.62 -2.89
N HIS A 178 -1.89 -21.49 -3.12
CA HIS A 178 -1.42 -20.72 -1.97
C HIS A 178 -2.62 -20.05 -1.29
N LYS A 179 -3.06 -20.60 -0.16
CA LYS A 179 -4.13 -20.01 0.64
C LYS A 179 -3.56 -18.86 1.46
N LEU A 180 -3.98 -17.65 1.12
CA LEU A 180 -3.72 -16.48 1.94
C LEU A 180 -4.58 -16.57 3.20
N SER A 181 -4.01 -16.16 4.32
CA SER A 181 -4.78 -15.96 5.53
C SER A 181 -5.81 -14.84 5.32
N ALA A 182 -6.85 -14.83 6.16
CA ALA A 182 -7.86 -13.77 6.10
C ALA A 182 -7.25 -12.38 6.38
N ASP A 183 -6.23 -12.31 7.23
CA ASP A 183 -5.51 -11.06 7.51
C ASP A 183 -4.74 -10.58 6.27
N GLU A 184 -3.97 -11.46 5.63
CA GLU A 184 -3.25 -11.14 4.39
C GLU A 184 -4.21 -10.72 3.27
N THR A 185 -5.36 -11.36 3.18
CA THR A 185 -6.40 -11.01 2.20
C THR A 185 -6.95 -9.60 2.46
N VAL A 186 -7.30 -9.29 3.70
CA VAL A 186 -7.78 -7.95 4.08
C VAL A 186 -6.70 -6.89 3.83
N GLN A 187 -5.46 -7.13 4.26
CA GLN A 187 -4.34 -6.21 4.07
C GLN A 187 -4.02 -5.99 2.59
N ALA A 188 -4.06 -7.05 1.78
CA ALA A 188 -3.84 -6.98 0.34
C ALA A 188 -4.91 -6.11 -0.35
N VAL A 189 -6.19 -6.33 -0.05
CA VAL A 189 -7.29 -5.53 -0.61
C VAL A 189 -7.20 -4.07 -0.17
N LEU A 190 -6.92 -3.83 1.12
CA LEU A 190 -6.81 -2.47 1.66
C LEU A 190 -5.61 -1.71 1.11
N THR A 191 -4.45 -2.36 0.96
CA THR A 191 -3.21 -1.69 0.55
C THR A 191 -3.11 -1.58 -0.97
N ALA A 192 -3.33 -2.68 -1.70
CA ALA A 192 -3.20 -2.70 -3.15
C ALA A 192 -4.43 -2.10 -3.86
N GLY A 193 -5.58 -2.02 -3.19
CA GLY A 193 -6.83 -1.55 -3.79
C GLY A 193 -7.39 -2.48 -4.88
N ARG A 194 -6.82 -3.69 -5.01
CA ARG A 194 -7.28 -4.72 -5.95
C ARG A 194 -8.27 -5.66 -5.25
N SER A 195 -9.31 -6.06 -5.97
CA SER A 195 -10.29 -7.01 -5.48
C SER A 195 -9.72 -8.43 -5.45
N MET A 196 -10.19 -9.25 -4.52
CA MET A 196 -9.76 -10.63 -4.34
C MET A 196 -10.96 -11.56 -4.25
N GLN A 197 -10.87 -12.70 -4.94
CA GLN A 197 -11.84 -13.78 -4.79
C GLN A 197 -11.63 -14.49 -3.46
N LEU A 198 -12.70 -14.72 -2.72
CA LEU A 198 -12.70 -15.52 -1.51
C LEU A 198 -13.18 -16.94 -1.85
N ALA A 199 -12.54 -17.94 -1.26
CA ALA A 199 -13.14 -19.26 -1.18
C ALA A 199 -14.35 -19.17 -0.24
N GLY A 200 -15.45 -19.86 -0.54
CA GLY A 200 -16.65 -19.81 0.27
C GLY A 200 -17.82 -20.47 -0.43
N PRO A 201 -19.02 -20.41 0.16
CA PRO A 201 -20.18 -21.09 -0.39
C PRO A 201 -20.76 -20.39 -1.63
N GLU A 202 -20.32 -19.16 -1.91
CA GLU A 202 -20.65 -18.40 -3.11
C GLU A 202 -19.35 -17.85 -3.73
N GLN A 203 -19.40 -17.42 -4.99
CA GLN A 203 -18.27 -16.78 -5.68
C GLN A 203 -18.11 -15.34 -5.18
N LEU A 204 -17.57 -15.21 -3.96
CA LEU A 204 -17.46 -13.96 -3.26
C LEU A 204 -16.22 -13.20 -3.70
N THR A 205 -16.38 -11.90 -3.94
CA THR A 205 -15.27 -10.99 -4.20
C THR A 205 -15.22 -9.91 -3.14
N LEU A 206 -14.09 -9.84 -2.42
CA LEU A 206 -13.76 -8.76 -1.50
C LEU A 206 -13.06 -7.64 -2.26
N LYS A 207 -13.51 -6.40 -2.10
CA LYS A 207 -12.89 -5.23 -2.74
C LYS A 207 -12.85 -4.03 -1.81
N ARG A 208 -11.96 -3.09 -2.10
CA ARG A 208 -11.90 -1.79 -1.43
C ARG A 208 -12.84 -0.82 -2.14
N SER A 209 -13.73 -0.20 -1.38
CA SER A 209 -14.71 0.76 -1.90
C SER A 209 -14.65 2.07 -1.13
N LEU A 210 -14.80 3.19 -1.85
CA LEU A 210 -14.91 4.51 -1.24
C LEU A 210 -16.39 4.85 -1.03
N VAL A 211 -16.80 5.09 0.21
CA VAL A 211 -18.16 5.47 0.59
C VAL A 211 -18.09 6.69 1.49
N ASN A 212 -18.71 7.80 1.09
CA ASN A 212 -18.71 9.07 1.83
C ASN A 212 -17.29 9.49 2.29
N GLY A 213 -16.32 9.44 1.37
CA GLY A 213 -14.93 9.82 1.65
C GLY A 213 -14.12 8.81 2.48
N SER A 214 -14.73 7.71 2.94
CA SER A 214 -14.09 6.70 3.77
C SER A 214 -13.88 5.38 3.01
N GLN A 215 -12.69 4.78 3.15
CA GLN A 215 -12.41 3.46 2.60
C GLN A 215 -13.20 2.40 3.36
N ARG A 216 -13.79 1.44 2.65
CA ARG A 216 -14.58 0.32 3.18
C ARG A 216 -14.14 -0.99 2.53
N LEU A 217 -14.29 -2.10 3.25
CA LEU A 217 -14.22 -3.45 2.68
C LEU A 217 -15.62 -3.86 2.24
N GLU A 218 -15.82 -4.07 0.94
CA GLU A 218 -17.09 -4.49 0.37
C GLU A 218 -17.03 -5.92 -0.12
N LEU A 219 -18.06 -6.69 0.21
CA LEU A 219 -18.25 -8.04 -0.26
C LEU A 219 -19.29 -8.04 -1.40
N THR A 220 -18.94 -8.66 -2.52
CA THR A 220 -19.79 -8.77 -3.72
C THR A 220 -19.91 -10.23 -4.15
N GLY A 221 -20.89 -10.54 -5.00
CA GLY A 221 -21.17 -11.92 -5.42
C GLY A 221 -21.99 -12.75 -4.41
N TRP A 222 -22.54 -12.11 -3.38
CA TRP A 222 -23.47 -12.71 -2.43
C TRP A 222 -24.90 -12.72 -2.98
N SER A 223 -25.71 -13.70 -2.58
CA SER A 223 -27.14 -13.72 -2.88
C SER A 223 -27.99 -13.14 -1.75
N ALA A 224 -29.10 -12.49 -2.11
CA ALA A 224 -30.05 -11.92 -1.14
C ALA A 224 -30.59 -12.95 -0.14
N ALA A 225 -30.74 -14.20 -0.57
CA ALA A 225 -31.19 -15.30 0.29
C ALA A 225 -30.25 -15.60 1.46
N ARG A 226 -28.95 -15.26 1.35
CA ARG A 226 -27.93 -15.48 2.38
C ARG A 226 -27.56 -14.22 3.14
N LEU A 227 -28.23 -13.10 2.88
CA LEU A 227 -27.86 -11.81 3.45
C LEU A 227 -27.87 -11.82 4.99
N ASP A 228 -28.90 -12.43 5.59
CA ASP A 228 -28.99 -12.54 7.05
C ASP A 228 -27.87 -13.41 7.62
N TRP A 229 -27.46 -14.47 6.93
CA TRP A 229 -26.30 -15.27 7.33
C TRP A 229 -25.00 -14.44 7.31
N TYR A 230 -24.75 -13.63 6.28
CA TYR A 230 -23.58 -12.76 6.27
C TYR A 230 -23.60 -11.75 7.42
N LYS A 231 -24.78 -11.22 7.76
CA LYS A 231 -24.94 -10.34 8.93
C LYS A 231 -24.59 -11.06 10.24
N THR A 232 -25.02 -12.31 10.42
CA THR A 232 -24.64 -13.09 11.62
C THR A 232 -23.15 -13.38 11.69
N GLN A 233 -22.44 -13.42 10.56
CA GLN A 233 -20.98 -13.55 10.54
C GLN A 233 -20.24 -12.24 10.89
N GLY A 234 -20.96 -11.12 11.00
CA GLY A 234 -20.41 -9.80 11.34
C GLY A 234 -20.30 -8.83 10.16
N CYS A 235 -20.85 -9.17 8.99
CA CYS A 235 -21.02 -8.20 7.92
C CYS A 235 -22.17 -7.23 8.25
N PHE A 236 -22.19 -6.07 7.59
CA PHE A 236 -23.29 -5.10 7.72
C PHE A 236 -23.66 -4.53 6.34
N THR A 237 -24.84 -3.91 6.24
CA THR A 237 -25.34 -3.38 4.97
C THR A 237 -25.59 -1.89 5.04
N GLU A 238 -25.34 -1.20 3.92
CA GLU A 238 -25.79 0.17 3.70
C GLU A 238 -26.52 0.25 2.35
N ILE A 239 -27.52 1.13 2.24
CA ILE A 239 -28.19 1.42 0.95
C ILE A 239 -27.49 2.62 0.34
N ILE A 240 -26.78 2.40 -0.77
CA ILE A 240 -26.01 3.44 -1.46
C ILE A 240 -26.45 3.44 -2.92
N ARG A 241 -26.87 4.60 -3.43
CA ARG A 241 -27.43 4.74 -4.80
C ARG A 241 -28.53 3.71 -5.08
N TYR A 242 -29.47 3.59 -4.15
CA TYR A 242 -30.62 2.67 -4.23
C TYR A 242 -30.26 1.17 -4.28
N GLN A 243 -29.02 0.80 -3.95
CA GLN A 243 -28.56 -0.58 -3.92
C GLN A 243 -28.12 -0.97 -2.52
N THR A 244 -28.59 -2.12 -2.04
CA THR A 244 -28.08 -2.74 -0.81
C THR A 244 -26.68 -3.26 -1.08
N ARG A 245 -25.69 -2.72 -0.37
CA ARG A 245 -24.29 -3.15 -0.44
C ARG A 245 -23.88 -3.78 0.88
N LEU A 246 -23.09 -4.84 0.80
CA LEU A 246 -22.64 -5.62 1.94
C LEU A 246 -21.18 -5.30 2.25
N PHE A 247 -20.89 -4.99 3.50
CA PHE A 247 -19.59 -4.55 3.96
C PHE A 247 -19.07 -5.41 5.09
N VAL A 248 -17.75 -5.47 5.19
CA VAL A 248 -17.00 -6.08 6.27
C VAL A 248 -16.39 -4.97 7.12
N PRO A 249 -16.48 -5.03 8.46
CA PRO A 249 -15.77 -4.10 9.34
C PRO A 249 -14.27 -4.07 9.03
N ILE A 250 -13.64 -2.90 9.08
CA ILE A 250 -12.18 -2.79 8.95
C ILE A 250 -11.52 -3.44 10.18
N GLU A 251 -11.94 -3.01 11.36
CA GLU A 251 -11.52 -3.63 12.62
C GLU A 251 -12.15 -5.01 12.77
N GLY A 252 -11.32 -6.02 13.03
CA GLY A 252 -11.78 -7.41 13.12
C GLY A 252 -12.21 -8.03 11.78
N GLY A 253 -11.99 -7.34 10.65
CA GLY A 253 -12.37 -7.82 9.32
C GLY A 253 -11.81 -9.19 8.99
N ALA A 254 -10.57 -9.49 9.39
CA ALA A 254 -9.95 -10.80 9.19
C ALA A 254 -10.76 -11.94 9.85
N ALA A 255 -11.35 -11.72 11.03
CA ALA A 255 -12.18 -12.73 11.68
C ALA A 255 -13.50 -12.94 10.94
N VAL A 256 -14.12 -11.88 10.42
CA VAL A 256 -15.32 -11.96 9.59
C VAL A 256 -15.01 -12.70 8.29
N ILE A 257 -13.93 -12.32 7.58
CA ILE A 257 -13.46 -13.00 6.37
C ILE A 257 -13.20 -14.50 6.63
N SER A 258 -12.57 -14.84 7.76
CA SER A 258 -12.34 -16.22 8.16
C SER A 258 -13.61 -17.02 8.42
N ARG A 259 -14.74 -16.38 8.74
CA ARG A 259 -16.03 -17.05 8.94
C ARG A 259 -16.81 -17.20 7.63
N VAL A 260 -16.81 -16.16 6.79
CA VAL A 260 -17.53 -16.19 5.51
C VAL A 260 -16.82 -17.04 4.45
N SER A 261 -15.53 -17.31 4.64
CA SER A 261 -14.71 -18.10 3.72
C SER A 261 -14.61 -19.58 4.07
N ARG A 262 -15.43 -20.06 5.02
CA ARG A 262 -15.51 -21.48 5.41
C ARG A 262 -16.51 -22.24 4.55
#